data_AF-A0A699TWY5-F1
#
_entry.id   AF-A0A699TWY5-F1
#
_cell.length_a   1.000
_cell.length_b   1.000
_cell.length_c   1.000
_cell.angle_alpha   90.00
_cell.angle_beta   90.00
_cell.angle_gamma   90.00
#
_symmetry.space_group_name_H-M   'P 1'
#
loop_
_entity.id
_entity.type
_entity.pdbx_description
1 polymer ?
#
loop_
_entity_poly.entity_id
_entity_poly.type
_entity_poly.pdbx_seq_one_letter_code
_entity_poly.pdbx_strand_id
1 'polypeptide(L)'
;EVRKELKIYEAHSEKSSVDEPHVAELKELPPHLEYAFSEGDDKLPVIIAKDLSVEEKTALIIILKSYKRAIAWKLSDIKGINPEFCTHKILMEEDFEPAVQHQRRVNPKIHD
;
A
#
# COMPACT_ATOMS: atom_id res chain seq x y z
N GLU A 1 13.34 -2.86 43.69
CA GLU A 1 12.14 -2.93 42.85
C GLU A 1 11.86 -1.54 42.30
N VAL A 2 12.38 -1.24 41.10
CA VAL A 2 12.29 0.09 40.49
C VAL A 2 11.13 0.05 39.52
N ARG A 3 9.99 0.61 39.93
CA ARG A 3 8.88 0.89 39.02
C ARG A 3 9.35 2.00 38.08
N LYS A 4 9.87 1.62 36.90
CA LYS A 4 10.06 2.56 35.79
C LYS A 4 8.66 2.99 35.33
N GLU A 5 8.27 4.21 35.68
CA GLU A 5 7.05 4.82 35.14
C GLU A 5 7.24 5.08 33.64
N LEU A 6 6.46 4.38 32.82
CA LEU A 6 6.36 4.65 31.40
C LEU A 6 5.66 6.01 31.22
N LYS A 7 6.43 7.03 30.89
CA LYS A 7 5.93 8.38 30.61
C LYS A 7 5.18 8.34 29.27
N ILE A 8 3.85 8.50 29.33
CA ILE A 8 2.99 8.59 28.16
C ILE A 8 3.29 9.93 27.47
N TYR A 9 3.99 9.90 26.35
CA TYR A 9 4.08 11.04 25.45
C TYR A 9 2.80 11.07 24.61
N GLU A 10 2.03 12.16 24.73
CA GLU A 10 0.84 12.40 23.91
C GLU A 10 1.19 12.27 22.43
N ALA A 11 0.38 11.49 21.71
CA ALA A 11 0.50 11.32 20.28
C ALA A 11 0.32 12.68 19.62
N HIS A 12 1.43 13.30 19.19
CA HIS A 12 1.38 14.40 18.25
C HIS A 12 0.74 13.85 16.98
N SER A 13 -0.48 14.28 16.70
CA SER A 13 -1.18 14.05 15.44
C SER A 13 -0.42 14.79 14.34
N GLU A 14 0.72 14.24 13.91
CA GLU A 14 1.30 14.60 12.64
C GLU A 14 0.26 14.24 11.58
N LYS A 15 -0.26 15.28 10.92
CA LYS A 15 -1.23 15.15 9.83
C LYS A 15 -0.66 14.16 8.82
N SER A 16 -1.21 12.96 8.82
CA SER A 16 -0.80 11.90 7.92
C SER A 16 -0.96 12.42 6.50
N SER A 17 0.11 12.38 5.69
CA SER A 17 0.13 12.70 4.26
C SER A 17 -0.66 11.68 3.40
N VAL A 18 -1.68 11.07 3.98
CA VAL A 18 -2.40 9.87 3.48
C VAL A 18 -3.41 10.20 2.39
N ASP A 19 -3.74 11.48 2.18
CA ASP A 19 -4.78 11.89 1.22
C ASP A 19 -4.23 12.36 -0.14
N GLU A 20 -2.94 12.67 -0.24
CA GLU A 20 -2.38 13.15 -1.48
C GLU A 20 -2.15 11.96 -2.43
N PRO A 21 -2.79 11.95 -3.63
CA PRO A 21 -2.54 10.90 -4.59
C PRO A 21 -1.07 10.98 -4.97
N HIS A 22 -0.31 9.95 -4.59
CA HIS A 22 1.08 9.80 -4.99
C HIS A 22 1.15 10.00 -6.50
N VAL A 23 1.82 11.06 -6.97
CA VAL A 23 2.06 11.27 -8.40
C VAL A 23 2.96 10.10 -8.81
N ALA A 24 2.34 9.05 -9.35
CA ALA A 24 3.03 7.82 -9.68
C ALA A 24 3.89 8.06 -10.92
N GLU A 25 5.21 8.04 -10.75
CA GLU A 25 6.13 7.90 -11.89
C GLU A 25 5.83 6.55 -12.57
N LEU A 26 5.15 6.59 -13.71
CA LEU A 26 4.80 5.38 -14.47
C LEU A 26 6.08 4.70 -14.94
N LYS A 27 6.25 3.43 -14.57
CA LYS A 27 7.38 2.61 -15.00
C LYS A 27 7.19 2.15 -16.44
N GLU A 28 8.28 1.92 -17.15
CA GLU A 28 8.24 1.22 -18.43
C GLU A 28 7.63 -0.18 -18.26
N LEU A 29 6.69 -0.53 -19.14
CA LEU A 29 5.98 -1.80 -19.11
C LEU A 29 6.55 -2.77 -20.16
N PRO A 30 6.45 -4.08 -19.91
CA PRO A 30 6.63 -5.10 -20.94
C PRO A 30 5.73 -4.83 -22.17
N PRO A 31 6.13 -5.25 -23.38
CA PRO A 31 5.45 -4.88 -24.63
C PRO A 31 4.01 -5.40 -24.77
N HIS A 32 3.62 -6.39 -23.98
CA HIS A 32 2.27 -6.97 -23.96
C HIS A 32 1.32 -6.26 -22.98
N LEU A 33 1.81 -5.28 -22.21
CA LEU A 33 1.03 -4.52 -21.25
C LEU A 33 0.97 -3.05 -21.65
N GLU A 34 -0.11 -2.39 -21.28
CA GLU A 34 -0.31 -0.96 -21.46
C GLU A 34 -1.00 -0.35 -20.25
N TYR A 35 -0.87 0.97 -20.09
CA TYR A 35 -1.61 1.72 -19.10
C TYR A 35 -2.97 2.15 -19.65
N ALA A 36 -3.99 2.01 -18.82
CA ALA A 36 -5.31 2.60 -19.00
C ALA A 36 -5.69 3.39 -17.75
N PHE A 37 -6.48 4.45 -17.90
CA PHE A 37 -6.81 5.33 -16.79
C PHE A 37 -8.26 5.14 -16.37
N SER A 38 -8.47 4.94 -15.06
CA SER A 38 -9.80 4.73 -14.50
C SER A 38 -10.48 6.02 -14.06
N GLU A 39 -9.77 7.14 -13.90
CA GLU A 39 -10.35 8.43 -13.50
C GLU A 39 -9.61 9.64 -14.08
N GLY A 40 -10.33 10.49 -14.82
CA GLY A 40 -9.69 11.59 -15.57
C GLY A 40 -8.63 11.09 -16.56
N ASP A 41 -7.96 12.00 -17.24
CA ASP A 41 -6.97 11.61 -18.25
C ASP A 41 -5.65 11.11 -17.62
N ASP A 42 -5.38 11.39 -16.34
CA ASP A 42 -4.06 11.14 -15.72
C ASP A 42 -4.10 10.50 -14.31
N LYS A 43 -5.27 10.13 -13.77
CA LYS A 43 -5.36 9.60 -12.38
C LYS A 43 -5.71 8.12 -12.37
N LEU A 44 -5.15 7.42 -11.38
CA LEU A 44 -5.41 6.00 -11.10
C LEU A 44 -5.10 5.08 -12.31
N PRO A 45 -3.81 4.97 -12.68
CA PRO A 45 -3.37 4.11 -13.77
C PRO A 45 -3.62 2.64 -13.44
N VAL A 46 -4.21 1.91 -14.39
CA VAL A 46 -4.42 0.47 -14.37
C VAL A 46 -3.57 -0.14 -15.46
N ILE A 47 -2.88 -1.25 -15.16
CA ILE A 47 -2.13 -2.00 -16.16
C ILE A 47 -3.06 -3.05 -16.76
N ILE A 48 -3.23 -3.02 -18.08
CA ILE A 48 -4.07 -3.96 -18.83
C ILE A 48 -3.28 -4.64 -19.95
N ALA A 49 -3.81 -5.72 -20.49
CA ALA A 49 -3.22 -6.37 -21.66
C ALA A 49 -3.42 -5.50 -22.91
N LYS A 50 -2.34 -5.31 -23.67
CA LYS A 50 -2.34 -4.51 -24.90
C LYS A 50 -3.23 -5.11 -25.99
N ASP A 51 -3.31 -6.44 -26.02
CA ASP A 51 -3.97 -7.23 -27.06
C ASP A 51 -5.51 -7.26 -26.92
N LEU A 52 -6.08 -6.58 -25.93
CA LEU A 52 -7.55 -6.46 -25.78
C LEU A 52 -8.16 -5.65 -26.92
N SER A 53 -9.37 -6.01 -27.34
CA SER A 53 -10.15 -5.20 -28.28
C SER A 53 -10.53 -3.85 -27.66
N VAL A 54 -10.87 -2.86 -28.49
CA VAL A 54 -11.30 -1.53 -27.99
C VAL A 54 -12.57 -1.65 -27.14
N GLU A 55 -13.49 -2.53 -27.53
CA GLU A 55 -14.72 -2.84 -26.83
C GLU A 55 -14.44 -3.50 -25.48
N GLU A 56 -13.49 -4.45 -25.44
CA GLU A 56 -13.09 -5.12 -24.19
C GLU A 56 -12.41 -4.14 -23.23
N LYS A 57 -11.51 -3.28 -23.73
CA LYS A 57 -10.84 -2.25 -22.93
C LYS A 57 -11.85 -1.28 -22.33
N THR A 58 -12.81 -0.80 -23.11
CA THR A 58 -13.84 0.13 -22.63
C THR A 58 -14.75 -0.54 -21.60
N ALA A 59 -15.20 -1.77 -21.85
CA ALA A 59 -16.00 -2.54 -20.89
C ALA A 59 -15.25 -2.76 -19.57
N LEU A 60 -13.97 -3.14 -19.64
CA LEU A 60 -13.11 -3.32 -18.47
C LEU A 60 -12.99 -2.03 -17.66
N ILE A 61 -12.69 -0.90 -18.31
CA ILE A 61 -12.56 0.40 -17.65
C ILE A 61 -13.88 0.80 -16.96
N ILE A 62 -15.04 0.55 -17.59
CA ILE A 62 -16.36 0.83 -17.00
C ILE A 62 -16.57 0.00 -15.72
N ILE A 63 -16.24 -1.29 -15.76
CA ILE A 63 -16.35 -2.17 -14.60
C ILE A 63 -15.43 -1.68 -13.48
N LEU A 64 -14.16 -1.38 -13.78
CA LEU A 64 -13.20 -0.88 -12.79
C LEU A 64 -13.65 0.46 -12.18
N LYS A 65 -14.26 1.34 -12.99
CA LYS A 65 -14.89 2.58 -12.52
C LYS A 65 -16.06 2.33 -11.56
N SER A 66 -16.84 1.28 -11.77
CA SER A 66 -17.95 0.92 -10.88
C SER A 66 -17.49 0.28 -9.56
N TYR A 67 -16.34 -0.41 -9.57
CA TYR A 67 -15.77 -1.12 -8.43
C TYR A 67 -14.49 -0.49 -7.87
N LYS A 68 -14.35 0.83 -7.90
CA LYS A 68 -13.15 1.55 -7.42
C LYS A 68 -12.69 1.13 -6.02
N ARG A 69 -13.64 0.92 -5.11
CA ARG A 69 -13.37 0.47 -3.72
C ARG A 69 -12.71 -0.91 -3.62
N ALA A 70 -12.86 -1.76 -4.63
CA ALA A 70 -12.25 -3.09 -4.63
C ALA A 70 -10.75 -3.03 -4.96
N ILE A 71 -10.29 -1.99 -5.66
CA ILE A 71 -8.90 -1.87 -6.15
C ILE A 71 -7.99 -1.20 -5.11
N ALA A 72 -8.56 -0.62 -4.05
CA ALA A 72 -7.83 -0.11 -2.90
C ALA A 72 -6.66 0.85 -3.23
N TRP A 73 -6.93 1.90 -4.00
CA TRP A 73 -5.92 2.88 -4.42
C TRP A 73 -5.34 3.69 -3.26
N LYS A 74 -6.17 4.01 -2.27
CA LYS A 74 -5.76 4.62 -1.01
C LYS A 74 -5.91 3.62 0.13
N LEU A 75 -5.16 3.80 1.22
CA LEU A 75 -5.36 3.02 2.45
C LEU A 75 -6.79 3.11 2.98
N SER A 76 -7.45 4.26 2.80
CA SER A 76 -8.85 4.47 3.17
C SER A 76 -9.84 3.63 2.36
N ASP A 77 -9.46 3.12 1.19
CA ASP A 77 -10.30 2.25 0.37
C ASP A 77 -10.30 0.79 0.86
N ILE A 78 -9.30 0.38 1.65
CA ILE A 78 -9.18 -0.99 2.17
C ILE A 78 -10.15 -1.19 3.34
N LYS A 79 -11.19 -1.98 3.11
CA LYS A 79 -12.17 -2.31 4.16
C LYS A 79 -11.51 -3.03 5.33
N GLY A 80 -11.68 -2.49 6.53
CA GLY A 80 -11.13 -3.05 7.77
C GLY A 80 -9.81 -2.43 8.21
N ILE A 81 -9.19 -1.59 7.37
CA ILE A 81 -8.06 -0.75 7.76
C ILE A 81 -8.61 0.63 8.08
N ASN A 82 -8.56 1.04 9.35
CA ASN A 82 -8.82 2.43 9.70
C ASN A 82 -7.50 3.22 9.54
N PRO A 83 -7.39 4.19 8.62
CA PRO A 83 -6.18 4.98 8.43
C PRO A 83 -5.75 5.73 9.70
N GLU A 84 -6.67 6.09 10.60
CA GLU A 84 -6.36 6.69 11.91
C GLU A 84 -5.61 5.74 12.84
N PHE A 85 -5.81 4.42 12.67
CA PHE A 85 -5.20 3.36 13.49
C PHE A 85 -4.13 2.56 12.71
N CYS A 86 -3.87 2.89 11.45
CA CYS A 86 -2.99 2.10 10.58
C CYS A 86 -1.50 2.27 10.90
N THR A 87 -1.16 3.15 11.85
CA THR A 87 0.17 3.30 12.43
C THR A 87 0.20 2.66 13.81
N HIS A 88 0.55 1.38 13.86
CA HIS A 88 0.92 0.75 15.12
C HIS A 88 2.32 1.24 15.48
N LYS A 89 2.42 2.14 16.47
CA LYS A 89 3.72 2.55 17.02
C LYS A 89 4.16 1.55 18.07
N ILE A 90 5.14 0.72 17.72
CA ILE A 90 5.83 -0.12 18.72
C ILE A 90 6.70 0.82 19.56
N LEU A 91 6.37 0.96 20.85
CA LEU A 91 7.19 1.73 21.77
C LEU A 91 8.47 0.96 22.08
N MET A 92 9.61 1.63 21.95
CA MET A 92 10.93 1.10 22.30
C MET A 92 11.50 1.91 23.47
N GLU A 93 12.44 1.34 24.22
CA GLU A 93 13.19 2.11 25.22
C GLU A 93 14.02 3.21 24.54
N GLU A 94 14.23 4.33 25.21
CA GLU A 94 14.86 5.54 24.65
C GLU A 94 16.32 5.32 24.26
N ASP A 95 16.98 4.35 24.89
CA ASP A 95 18.35 3.89 24.66
C ASP A 95 18.44 2.64 23.77
N PHE A 96 17.33 2.21 23.15
CA PHE A 96 17.33 1.04 22.28
C PHE A 96 18.04 1.30 20.94
N GLU A 97 19.04 0.47 20.63
CA GLU A 97 19.72 0.47 19.33
C GLU A 97 19.14 -0.59 18.38
N PRO A 98 18.88 -0.27 17.10
CA PRO A 98 18.41 -1.25 16.14
C PRO A 98 19.48 -2.31 15.86
N ALA A 99 19.11 -3.58 16.03
CA ALA A 99 19.99 -4.72 15.76
C ALA A 99 19.54 -5.48 14.50
N VAL A 100 20.50 -5.81 13.63
CA VAL A 100 20.26 -6.65 12.45
C VAL A 100 20.72 -8.08 12.76
N GLN A 101 19.80 -9.04 12.72
CA GLN A 101 20.13 -10.45 12.86
C GLN A 101 20.41 -11.09 11.50
N HIS A 102 21.46 -11.93 11.44
CA HIS A 102 21.75 -12.72 10.24
C HIS A 102 20.59 -13.66 9.91
N GLN A 103 20.16 -13.66 8.64
CA GLN A 103 19.12 -14.56 8.17
C GLN A 103 19.57 -16.02 8.33
N ARG A 104 18.79 -16.81 9.07
CA ARG A 104 19.06 -18.24 9.25
C ARG A 104 18.58 -19.01 8.02
N ARG A 105 19.33 -20.04 7.61
CA ARG A 105 18.87 -20.97 6.57
C ARG A 105 17.70 -21.80 7.11
N VAL A 106 16.59 -21.81 6.39
CA VAL A 106 15.45 -22.69 6.66
C VAL A 106 15.85 -24.14 6.34
N ASN A 107 15.39 -25.09 7.15
CA ASN A 107 15.63 -26.52 6.92
C ASN A 107 14.90 -26.96 5.63
N PRO A 108 15.58 -27.52 4.62
CA PRO A 108 14.95 -27.97 3.38
C PRO A 108 13.79 -28.96 3.59
N LYS A 109 13.84 -29.76 4.66
CA LYS A 109 12.80 -30.76 5.01
C LYS A 109 11.44 -30.17 5.42
N ILE A 110 11.31 -28.85 5.51
CA ILE A 110 10.05 -28.17 5.82
C ILE A 110 9.14 -28.06 4.58
N HIS A 111 9.70 -28.29 3.39
CA HIS A 111 8.98 -28.20 2.11
C HIS A 111 8.52 -29.58 1.57
N ASP A 112 8.84 -30.67 2.28
CA ASP A 112 8.32 -32.03 2.06
C ASP A 112 7.06 -32.26 2.91
#